data_AF-A0A315T190-F1
#
_entry.id   AF-A0A315T190-F1
#
_cell.length_a   1.000
_cell.length_b   1.000
_cell.length_c   1.000
_cell.angle_alpha   90.00
_cell.angle_beta   90.00
_cell.angle_gamma   90.00
#
_symmetry.space_group_name_H-M   'P 1'
#
loop_
_entity.id
_entity.type
_entity.pdbx_description
1 polymer ?
#
loop_
_entity_poly.entity_id
_entity_poly.type
_entity_poly.pdbx_seq_one_letter_code
_entity_poly.pdbx_strand_id
1 'polypeptide(L)'
;MKFRGKPLVSLAVASTAPSPKRFSLKVALWLLDSPRLGDKQQVKHIAGRLLKQPAREGVVVAQSRLGQMLCRDCGNARDRRIGHELLRQAARAGDTRAQLEYARLFQADQSEQAPDPAD
;
A
#
# COMPACT_ATOMS: atom_id res chain seq x y z
N MET A 1 -6.80 -16.24 -59.08
CA MET A 1 -6.34 -16.83 -57.80
C MET A 1 -4.83 -16.71 -57.68
N LYS A 2 -4.37 -15.76 -56.85
CA LYS A 2 -3.01 -15.58 -56.30
C LYS A 2 -3.13 -14.37 -55.36
N PHE A 3 -2.73 -14.48 -54.10
CA PHE A 3 -1.70 -13.65 -53.46
C PHE A 3 -1.48 -14.13 -52.02
N ARG A 4 -0.19 -14.28 -51.71
CA ARG A 4 0.39 -14.81 -50.48
C ARG A 4 0.29 -13.82 -49.33
N GLY A 5 0.01 -14.34 -48.13
CA GLY A 5 0.95 -14.32 -47.00
C GLY A 5 1.08 -13.05 -46.15
N LYS A 6 0.77 -13.21 -44.85
CA LYS A 6 1.63 -13.00 -43.65
C LYS A 6 0.77 -12.55 -42.45
N PRO A 7 0.75 -13.26 -41.30
CA PRO A 7 0.16 -12.74 -40.08
C PRO A 7 1.11 -11.70 -39.48
N LEU A 8 0.63 -10.47 -39.28
CA LEU A 8 1.34 -9.45 -38.50
C LEU A 8 1.23 -9.81 -37.02
N VAL A 9 2.20 -10.58 -36.53
CA VAL A 9 2.51 -10.64 -35.11
C VAL A 9 3.04 -9.27 -34.72
N SER A 10 2.16 -8.41 -34.22
CA SER A 10 2.58 -7.17 -33.56
C SER A 10 3.18 -7.55 -32.23
N LEU A 11 4.52 -7.71 -32.20
CA LEU A 11 5.27 -7.75 -30.96
C LEU A 11 4.93 -6.48 -30.19
N ALA A 12 4.21 -6.64 -29.08
CA ALA A 12 4.10 -5.63 -28.06
C ALA A 12 5.51 -5.36 -27.53
N VAL A 13 6.16 -4.33 -28.08
CA VAL A 13 7.37 -3.77 -27.52
C VAL A 13 6.97 -3.23 -26.14
N ALA A 14 7.27 -4.01 -25.12
CA ALA A 14 7.22 -3.56 -23.74
C ALA A 14 8.23 -2.42 -23.62
N SER A 15 7.72 -1.19 -23.71
CA SER A 15 8.47 0.02 -23.39
C SER A 15 8.91 -0.04 -21.94
N THR A 16 10.11 -0.56 -21.71
CA THR A 16 10.86 -0.50 -20.45
C THR A 16 11.48 0.88 -20.33
N ALA A 17 10.64 1.92 -20.26
CA ALA A 17 11.10 3.21 -19.78
C ALA A 17 11.46 3.06 -18.29
N PRO A 18 12.65 3.50 -17.82
CA PRO A 18 12.99 3.51 -16.42
C PRO A 18 12.07 4.52 -15.71
N SER A 19 10.96 4.02 -15.22
CA SER A 19 9.91 4.86 -14.68
C SER A 19 10.39 5.59 -13.40
N PRO A 20 10.05 6.87 -13.19
CA PRO A 20 10.44 7.67 -12.01
C PRO A 20 9.88 7.15 -10.66
N LYS A 21 9.26 5.97 -10.66
CA LYS A 21 8.52 5.33 -9.57
C LYS A 21 9.38 4.97 -8.37
N ARG A 22 10.67 4.68 -8.58
CA ARG A 22 11.61 4.43 -7.47
C ARG A 22 11.90 5.69 -6.67
N PHE A 23 11.85 6.85 -7.32
CA PHE A 23 12.10 8.12 -6.67
C PHE A 23 10.90 8.53 -5.80
N SER A 24 9.67 8.41 -6.31
CA SER A 24 8.45 8.72 -5.54
C SER A 24 8.31 7.85 -4.30
N LEU A 25 8.60 6.54 -4.39
CA LEU A 25 8.60 5.64 -3.24
C LEU A 25 9.62 6.08 -2.19
N LYS A 26 10.88 6.33 -2.59
CA LYS A 26 11.94 6.77 -1.65
C LYS A 26 11.58 8.07 -0.96
N VAL A 27 11.05 9.04 -1.69
CA VAL A 27 10.59 10.31 -1.12
C VAL A 27 9.45 10.07 -0.13
N ALA A 28 8.48 9.23 -0.47
CA ALA A 28 7.38 8.92 0.44
C ALA A 28 7.87 8.26 1.74
N LEU A 29 8.80 7.31 1.64
CA LEU A 29 9.41 6.67 2.81
C LEU A 29 10.17 7.69 3.65
N TRP A 30 11.02 8.51 3.01
CA TRP A 30 11.78 9.54 3.69
C TRP A 30 10.91 10.57 4.41
N LEU A 31 9.79 10.97 3.80
CA LEU A 31 8.81 11.87 4.41
C LEU A 31 8.18 11.27 5.67
N LEU A 32 7.88 9.96 5.66
CA LEU A 32 7.28 9.26 6.80
C LEU A 32 8.29 8.93 7.90
N ASP A 33 9.54 8.60 7.55
CA ASP A 33 10.59 8.24 8.51
C ASP A 33 11.27 9.50 9.13
N SER A 34 10.98 10.70 8.62
CA SER A 34 11.50 11.96 9.16
C SER A 34 10.69 12.43 10.38
N PRO A 35 11.23 12.42 11.61
CA PRO A 35 10.46 12.69 12.84
C PRO A 35 9.84 14.09 12.90
N ARG A 36 10.45 15.10 12.26
CA ARG A 36 9.91 16.48 12.23
C ARG A 36 8.80 16.69 11.19
N LEU A 37 8.69 15.79 10.22
CA LEU A 37 7.81 15.92 9.06
C LEU A 37 6.68 14.88 9.10
N GLY A 38 6.97 13.67 9.57
CA GLY A 38 6.04 12.54 9.60
C GLY A 38 4.79 12.79 10.44
N ASP A 39 4.87 13.63 11.48
CA ASP A 39 3.72 13.94 12.33
C ASP A 39 2.72 14.91 11.67
N LYS A 40 3.16 15.66 10.65
CA LYS A 40 2.32 16.65 9.98
C LYS A 40 1.33 15.96 9.05
N GLN A 41 0.04 16.19 9.27
CA GLN A 41 -1.04 15.65 8.43
C GLN A 41 -0.85 15.92 6.93
N GLN A 42 -0.35 17.11 6.55
CA GLN A 42 -0.06 17.42 5.14
C GLN A 42 1.02 16.50 4.54
N VAL A 43 2.08 16.20 5.30
CA VAL A 43 3.16 15.31 4.86
C VAL A 43 2.66 13.89 4.69
N LYS A 44 1.83 13.41 5.64
CA LYS A 44 1.16 12.12 5.53
C LYS A 44 0.28 12.05 4.28
N HIS A 45 -0.49 13.08 3.97
CA HIS A 45 -1.29 13.10 2.74
C HIS A 45 -0.44 13.02 1.47
N ILE A 46 0.68 13.75 1.41
CA ILE A 46 1.61 13.71 0.28
C ILE A 46 2.25 12.32 0.16
N ALA A 47 2.77 11.78 1.25
CA ALA A 47 3.37 10.45 1.28
C ALA A 47 2.35 9.37 0.86
N GLY A 48 1.12 9.42 1.40
CA GLY A 48 0.03 8.52 1.00
C GLY A 48 -0.26 8.61 -0.50
N ARG A 49 -0.30 9.82 -1.07
CA ARG A 49 -0.49 10.01 -2.52
C ARG A 49 0.65 9.39 -3.33
N LEU A 50 1.90 9.54 -2.89
CA LEU A 50 3.07 8.96 -3.54
C LEU A 50 3.10 7.43 -3.42
N LEU A 51 2.56 6.86 -2.33
CA LEU A 51 2.49 5.42 -2.10
C LEU A 51 1.34 4.73 -2.82
N LYS A 52 0.27 5.45 -3.20
CA LYS A 52 -0.91 4.87 -3.88
C LYS A 52 -0.56 4.09 -5.14
N GLN A 53 0.30 4.65 -5.99
CA GLN A 53 0.70 3.98 -7.22
C GLN A 53 1.56 2.73 -6.95
N PRO A 54 2.70 2.79 -6.23
CA PRO A 54 3.52 1.60 -5.98
C PRO A 54 2.77 0.52 -5.17
N ALA A 55 1.85 0.90 -4.27
CA ALA A 55 1.01 -0.07 -3.57
C ALA A 55 0.08 -0.83 -4.53
N ARG A 56 -0.49 -0.14 -5.55
CA ARG A 56 -1.29 -0.78 -6.61
C ARG A 56 -0.47 -1.66 -7.54
N GLU A 57 0.80 -1.32 -7.75
CA GLU A 57 1.73 -2.14 -8.53
C GLU A 57 2.27 -3.36 -7.76
N GLY A 58 1.83 -3.57 -6.51
CA GLY A 58 2.24 -4.73 -5.71
C GLY A 58 3.56 -4.55 -4.97
N VAL A 59 4.09 -3.33 -4.88
CA VAL A 59 5.30 -3.06 -4.10
C VAL A 59 4.98 -3.23 -2.61
N VAL A 60 5.45 -4.34 -2.05
CA VAL A 60 5.19 -4.78 -0.68
C VAL A 60 5.43 -3.68 0.36
N VAL A 61 6.57 -2.99 0.28
CA VAL A 61 6.92 -1.90 1.21
C VAL A 61 5.92 -0.74 1.11
N ALA A 62 5.43 -0.43 -0.08
CA ALA A 62 4.45 0.62 -0.29
C ALA A 62 3.07 0.23 0.24
N GLN A 63 2.66 -1.02 0.04
CA GLN A 63 1.43 -1.58 0.61
C GLN A 63 1.47 -1.54 2.14
N SER A 64 2.58 -1.96 2.74
CA SER A 64 2.81 -1.92 4.19
C SER A 64 2.67 -0.50 4.75
N ARG A 65 3.35 0.49 4.14
CA ARG A 65 3.30 1.90 4.59
C ARG A 65 1.94 2.54 4.39
N LEU A 66 1.36 2.39 3.20
CA LEU A 66 0.04 2.96 2.92
C LEU A 66 -1.03 2.33 3.81
N GLY A 67 -0.97 1.01 4.02
CA GLY A 67 -1.87 0.28 4.89
C GLY A 67 -1.79 0.78 6.34
N GLN A 68 -0.59 0.90 6.89
CA GLN A 68 -0.37 1.44 8.24
C GLN A 68 -0.96 2.86 8.40
N MET A 69 -0.77 3.72 7.40
CA MET A 69 -1.33 5.08 7.43
C MET A 69 -2.85 5.08 7.39
N LEU A 70 -3.46 4.28 6.51
CA LEU A 70 -4.92 4.20 6.40
C LEU A 70 -5.56 3.60 7.67
N CYS A 71 -4.86 2.72 8.38
CA CYS A 71 -5.35 2.15 9.64
C CYS A 71 -5.23 3.12 10.82
N ARG A 72 -4.15 3.91 10.88
CA ARG A 72 -3.86 4.80 12.02
C ARG A 72 -4.45 6.19 11.88
N ASP A 73 -4.36 6.76 10.69
CA ASP A 73 -4.62 8.19 10.46
C ASP A 73 -6.01 8.46 9.87
N CYS A 74 -6.74 7.43 9.41
CA CYS A 74 -8.08 7.61 8.85
C CYS A 74 -9.19 7.27 9.86
N GLY A 75 -10.01 8.27 10.19
CA GLY A 75 -11.24 8.09 10.97
C GLY A 75 -12.36 7.36 10.22
N ASN A 76 -12.24 7.20 8.90
CA ASN A 76 -13.24 6.57 8.06
C ASN A 76 -13.08 5.03 8.03
N ALA A 77 -14.17 4.30 8.30
CA ALA A 77 -14.19 2.84 8.31
C ALA A 77 -13.80 2.23 6.95
N ARG A 78 -14.13 2.90 5.84
CA ARG A 78 -13.76 2.44 4.50
C ARG A 78 -12.25 2.41 4.31
N ASP A 79 -11.57 3.47 4.72
CA ASP A 79 -10.11 3.59 4.57
C ASP A 79 -9.40 2.58 5.47
N ARG A 80 -9.89 2.37 6.70
CA ARG A 80 -9.38 1.30 7.58
C ARG A 80 -9.47 -0.09 6.95
N ARG A 81 -10.60 -0.43 6.30
CA ARG A 81 -10.75 -1.71 5.59
C ARG A 81 -9.75 -1.86 4.44
N ILE A 82 -9.53 -0.80 3.65
CA ILE A 82 -8.51 -0.80 2.59
C ILE A 82 -7.12 -0.99 3.20
N GLY A 83 -6.84 -0.32 4.31
CA GLY A 83 -5.57 -0.45 5.03
C GLY A 83 -5.32 -1.88 5.53
N HIS A 84 -6.34 -2.53 6.11
CA HIS A 84 -6.26 -3.93 6.54
C HIS A 84 -5.92 -4.87 5.39
N GLU A 85 -6.56 -4.70 4.24
CA GLU A 85 -6.30 -5.55 3.08
C GLU A 85 -4.87 -5.35 2.53
N LEU A 86 -4.39 -4.11 2.48
CA LEU A 86 -3.01 -3.81 2.09
C LEU A 86 -1.99 -4.42 3.06
N LEU A 87 -2.23 -4.31 4.37
CA LEU A 87 -1.38 -4.92 5.39
C LEU A 87 -1.40 -6.44 5.30
N ARG A 88 -2.56 -7.05 5.06
CA ARG A 88 -2.70 -8.50 4.86
C ARG A 88 -1.87 -8.98 3.66
N GLN A 89 -1.94 -8.27 2.53
CA GLN A 89 -1.17 -8.59 1.34
C GLN A 89 0.34 -8.46 1.59
N ALA A 90 0.77 -7.35 2.19
CA ALA A 90 2.17 -7.13 2.52
C ALA A 90 2.70 -8.15 3.54
N ALA A 91 1.89 -8.53 4.53
CA ALA A 91 2.24 -9.54 5.53
C ALA A 91 2.42 -10.93 4.91
N ARG A 92 1.55 -11.30 3.96
CA ARG A 92 1.67 -12.55 3.17
C ARG A 92 2.90 -12.56 2.28
N ALA A 93 3.31 -11.39 1.78
CA ALA A 93 4.54 -11.24 1.00
C ALA A 93 5.82 -11.21 1.86
N GLY A 94 5.71 -11.32 3.19
CA GLY A 94 6.84 -11.42 4.10
C GLY A 94 7.29 -10.10 4.73
N ASP A 95 6.53 -9.01 4.60
CA ASP A 95 6.87 -7.73 5.25
C ASP A 95 6.67 -7.81 6.77
N THR A 96 7.78 -7.81 7.52
CA THR A 96 7.75 -7.92 8.98
C THR A 96 6.99 -6.77 9.64
N ARG A 97 7.07 -5.55 9.09
CA ARG A 97 6.31 -4.40 9.62
C ARG A 97 4.81 -4.64 9.43
N ALA A 98 4.37 -5.08 8.26
CA ALA A 98 2.97 -5.36 8.00
C ALA A 98 2.44 -6.51 8.87
N GLN A 99 3.23 -7.55 9.10
CA GLN A 99 2.86 -8.65 10.00
C GLN A 99 2.63 -8.15 11.42
N LEU A 100 3.53 -7.30 11.95
CA LEU A 100 3.39 -6.71 13.28
C LEU A 100 2.17 -5.80 13.39
N GLU A 101 1.93 -4.93 12.41
CA GLU A 101 0.75 -4.06 12.42
C GLU A 101 -0.55 -4.86 12.27
N TYR A 102 -0.57 -5.86 11.39
CA TYR A 102 -1.73 -6.71 11.19
C TYR A 102 -2.08 -7.49 12.47
N ALA A 103 -1.09 -8.01 13.19
CA ALA A 103 -1.30 -8.67 14.48
C ALA A 103 -1.86 -7.71 15.54
N ARG A 104 -1.36 -6.47 15.62
CA ARG A 104 -1.89 -5.45 16.55
C ARG A 104 -3.35 -5.10 16.26
N LEU A 105 -3.67 -4.94 14.97
CA LEU A 105 -5.03 -4.60 14.55
C LEU A 105 -6.02 -5.73 14.87
N PHE A 106 -5.60 -6.98 14.69
CA PHE A 106 -6.42 -8.14 15.06
C PHE A 106 -6.70 -8.21 16.57
N GLN A 107 -5.71 -7.90 17.40
CA GLN A 107 -5.89 -7.83 18.85
C GLN A 107 -6.81 -6.68 19.28
N ALA A 108 -6.69 -5.52 18.64
CA ALA A 108 -7.56 -4.38 18.92
C ALA A 108 -9.03 -4.68 18.58
N ASP A 109 -9.28 -5.31 17.43
CA ASP A 109 -10.63 -5.70 16.99
C ASP A 109 -11.28 -6.71 17.97
N GLN A 110 -10.49 -7.65 18.51
CA GLN A 110 -10.96 -8.58 19.54
C GLN A 110 -11.28 -7.91 20.87
N SER A 111 -10.52 -6.88 21.27
CA SER A 111 -10.80 -6.13 22.50
C SER A 111 -12.04 -5.23 22.40
N GLU A 112 -12.33 -4.67 21.23
CA GLU A 112 -13.58 -3.92 21.00
C GLU A 112 -14.82 -4.84 20.92
N GLN A 113 -14.62 -6.12 20.58
CA GLN A 113 -15.68 -7.13 20.53
C GLN A 113 -15.90 -7.90 21.84
N ALA A 114 -15.13 -7.60 22.90
CA ALA A 114 -15.44 -8.13 24.22
C ALA A 114 -16.80 -7.55 24.65
N PRO A 115 -17.88 -8.37 24.74
CA PRO A 115 -19.13 -7.88 25.28
C PRO A 115 -18.88 -7.45 26.72
N ASP A 116 -19.35 -6.26 27.10
CA ASP A 116 -19.45 -5.88 28.50
C ASP A 116 -20.07 -7.08 29.25
N PRO A 117 -19.41 -7.61 30.31
CA PRO A 117 -20.03 -8.63 31.12
C PRO A 117 -21.31 -8.02 31.67
N ALA A 118 -22.44 -8.46 31.13
CA ALA A 118 -23.75 -8.02 31.55
C ALA A 118 -23.91 -8.35 33.05
N ASP A 119 -24.04 -7.29 33.86
CA ASP A 119 -24.61 -7.35 35.22
C ASP A 119 -26.13 -7.61 35.15
#